data_AF-A0A9P6E9T7-F1
#
_entry.id   AF-A0A9P6E9T7-F1
#
_cell.length_a   1.000
_cell.length_b   1.000
_cell.length_c   1.000
_cell.angle_alpha   90.00
_cell.angle_beta   90.00
_cell.angle_gamma   90.00
#
_symmetry.space_group_name_H-M   'P 1'
#
loop_
_entity.id
_entity.type
_entity.pdbx_description
1 polymer ?
#
loop_
_entity_poly.entity_id
_entity_poly.type
_entity_poly.pdbx_seq_one_letter_code
_entity_poly.pdbx_strand_id
1 'polypeptide(L)'
;NIVLVDTPGFDDSYTSDSDILFMIADWLKSKYPEGTCLAGILYLHRITNNRIIGTPNRNTRLFEKLCGGSGEGGKKVVFVTTMWDKLRDQDFGLQKEKEFQDFLAPTVRRGAQVRRYDNTKENAQQIILDLAEQPSSALTTPLEDELVKQKQLLERTEAARALYTQYQTLLAHHKTTIADIE
;
A
#
# COMPACT_ATOMS: atom_id res chain seq x y z
N ASN A 1 -5.64 -16.96 -16.10
CA ASN A 1 -6.82 -16.29 -15.50
C ASN A 1 -6.29 -15.28 -14.50
N ILE A 2 -6.68 -14.01 -14.58
CA ILE A 2 -6.23 -12.94 -13.66
C ILE A 2 -7.47 -12.42 -12.94
N VAL A 3 -7.40 -12.36 -11.61
CA VAL A 3 -8.45 -11.76 -10.77
C VAL A 3 -7.90 -10.48 -10.19
N LEU A 4 -8.57 -9.36 -10.47
CA LEU A 4 -8.28 -8.07 -9.83
C LEU A 4 -9.27 -7.84 -8.70
N VAL A 5 -8.76 -7.43 -7.56
CA VAL A 5 -9.54 -7.20 -6.34
C VAL A 5 -9.38 -5.74 -6.00
N ASP A 6 -10.49 -5.01 -6.06
CA ASP A 6 -10.53 -3.62 -5.63
C ASP A 6 -10.82 -3.57 -4.12
N THR A 7 -10.12 -2.69 -3.42
CA THR A 7 -10.23 -2.54 -1.96
C THR A 7 -10.57 -1.09 -1.64
N PRO A 8 -11.40 -0.83 -0.62
CA PRO A 8 -11.53 0.53 -0.09
C PRO A 8 -10.13 1.11 0.22
N GLY A 9 -9.94 2.40 -0.07
CA GLY A 9 -8.67 3.06 0.24
C GLY A 9 -8.56 3.34 1.72
N PHE A 10 -7.40 3.11 2.33
CA PHE A 10 -7.09 3.68 3.64
C PHE A 10 -7.32 5.21 3.62
N ASP A 11 -7.69 5.83 4.74
CA ASP A 11 -8.20 7.22 4.81
C ASP A 11 -9.57 7.40 4.11
N ASP A 12 -10.41 6.35 4.10
CA ASP A 12 -11.80 6.43 3.65
C ASP A 12 -12.65 7.25 4.64
N SER A 13 -13.59 8.02 4.10
CA SER A 13 -14.44 8.90 4.92
C SER A 13 -15.54 8.17 5.70
N TYR A 14 -15.87 6.94 5.31
CA TYR A 14 -16.98 6.17 5.88
C TYR A 14 -16.53 4.87 6.54
N THR A 15 -15.33 4.39 6.22
CA THR A 15 -14.78 3.10 6.67
C THR A 15 -13.48 3.33 7.42
N SER A 16 -13.36 2.78 8.62
CA SER A 16 -12.12 2.94 9.40
C SER A 16 -10.97 2.13 8.79
N ASP A 17 -9.73 2.61 8.92
CA ASP A 17 -8.54 1.87 8.45
C ASP A 17 -8.47 0.44 9.03
N SER A 18 -8.96 0.24 10.26
CA SER A 18 -9.03 -1.08 10.90
C SER A 18 -10.04 -2.01 10.22
N ASP A 19 -11.19 -1.49 9.80
CA ASP A 19 -12.20 -2.27 9.09
C ASP A 19 -11.69 -2.63 7.69
N ILE A 20 -11.01 -1.69 7.01
CA ILE A 20 -10.37 -1.94 5.71
C ILE A 20 -9.32 -3.05 5.84
N LEU A 21 -8.47 -2.98 6.87
CA LEU A 21 -7.49 -4.02 7.15
C LEU A 21 -8.17 -5.38 7.42
N PHE A 22 -9.27 -5.39 8.18
CA PHE A 22 -10.03 -6.61 8.43
C PHE A 22 -10.62 -7.19 7.15
N MET A 23 -11.20 -6.36 6.27
CA MET A 23 -11.74 -6.80 4.98
C MET A 23 -10.66 -7.43 4.10
N ILE A 24 -9.47 -6.82 4.02
CA ILE A 24 -8.33 -7.38 3.27
C ILE A 24 -7.90 -8.72 3.86
N ALA A 25 -7.76 -8.79 5.19
CA ALA A 25 -7.34 -10.00 5.90
C ALA A 25 -8.33 -11.16 5.75
N ASP A 26 -9.62 -10.87 5.85
CA ASP A 26 -10.69 -11.86 5.68
C ASP A 26 -10.74 -12.37 4.24
N TRP A 27 -10.63 -11.46 3.26
CA TRP A 27 -10.53 -11.83 1.86
C TRP A 27 -9.34 -12.76 1.58
N LEU A 28 -8.15 -12.41 2.08
CA LEU A 28 -6.95 -13.26 1.96
C LEU A 28 -7.18 -14.64 2.57
N LYS A 29 -7.72 -14.73 3.79
CA LYS A 29 -8.02 -16.02 4.43
C LYS A 29 -9.03 -16.85 3.66
N SER A 30 -10.03 -16.23 3.03
CA SER A 30 -11.07 -16.94 2.28
C SER A 30 -10.56 -17.58 0.98
N LYS A 31 -9.49 -17.04 0.38
CA LYS A 31 -8.97 -17.48 -0.94
C LYS A 31 -7.78 -18.43 -0.88
N TYR A 32 -7.04 -18.45 0.23
CA TYR A 32 -5.94 -19.40 0.41
C TYR A 32 -6.29 -20.89 0.56
N PRO A 33 -7.49 -21.31 1.02
CA PRO A 33 -7.84 -22.73 1.00
C PRO A 33 -7.89 -23.32 -0.42
N GLU A 34 -7.99 -22.49 -1.47
CA GLU A 34 -8.12 -22.90 -2.88
C GLU A 34 -6.79 -22.95 -3.65
N GLY A 35 -5.63 -22.85 -2.97
CA GLY A 35 -4.31 -22.89 -3.64
C GLY A 35 -4.01 -21.67 -4.53
N THR A 36 -4.79 -20.60 -4.41
CA THR A 36 -4.56 -19.33 -5.12
C THR A 36 -3.51 -18.52 -4.36
N CYS A 37 -2.38 -18.24 -5.01
CA CYS A 37 -1.36 -17.33 -4.47
C CYS A 37 -1.62 -15.89 -4.94
N LEU A 38 -1.48 -14.93 -4.02
CA LEU A 38 -1.50 -13.50 -4.34
C LEU A 38 -0.36 -13.17 -5.32
N ALA A 39 -0.69 -12.79 -6.55
CA ALA A 39 0.32 -12.48 -7.58
C ALA A 39 1.14 -11.24 -7.22
N GLY A 40 0.47 -10.19 -6.78
CA GLY A 40 1.08 -8.95 -6.34
C GLY A 40 0.02 -7.92 -5.93
N ILE A 41 0.49 -6.74 -5.53
CA ILE A 41 -0.31 -5.63 -5.03
C ILE A 41 0.04 -4.38 -5.82
N LEU A 42 -0.99 -3.70 -6.32
CA LEU A 42 -0.89 -2.40 -6.98
C LEU A 42 -1.27 -1.30 -5.98
N TYR A 43 -0.37 -0.35 -5.72
CA TYR A 43 -0.68 0.86 -4.97
C TYR A 43 -0.86 2.02 -5.93
N LEU A 44 -2.08 2.53 -6.05
CA LEU A 44 -2.38 3.63 -6.96
C LEU A 44 -2.19 4.98 -6.25
N HIS A 45 -1.25 5.78 -6.74
CA HIS A 45 -0.99 7.13 -6.24
C HIS A 45 -1.37 8.17 -7.28
N ARG A 46 -2.17 9.17 -6.93
CA ARG A 46 -2.50 10.29 -7.82
C ARG A 46 -1.37 11.31 -7.80
N ILE A 47 -0.78 11.60 -8.95
CA ILE A 47 0.34 12.56 -9.02
C ILE A 47 -0.06 14.00 -8.70
N THR A 48 -1.34 14.31 -8.85
CA THR A 48 -1.92 15.62 -8.53
C THR A 48 -2.05 15.87 -7.03
N ASN A 49 -1.80 14.86 -6.19
CA ASN A 49 -1.96 14.98 -4.75
C ASN A 49 -0.80 15.78 -4.13
N ASN A 50 -1.12 16.91 -3.48
CA ASN A 50 -0.12 17.75 -2.81
C ASN A 50 0.38 17.20 -1.47
N ARG A 51 -0.26 16.14 -0.95
CA ARG A 51 -0.05 15.59 0.41
C ARG A 51 1.26 14.80 0.62
N ILE A 52 2.31 15.09 -0.14
CA ILE A 52 3.64 14.52 0.16
C ILE A 52 4.35 15.36 1.25
N ILE A 53 3.93 16.61 1.47
CA ILE A 53 4.61 17.55 2.36
C ILE A 53 3.89 17.63 3.72
N GLY A 54 4.59 17.22 4.80
CA GLY A 54 4.29 17.64 6.18
C GLY A 54 3.95 16.53 7.18
N THR A 55 3.56 15.34 6.72
CA THR A 55 3.42 14.16 7.58
C THR A 55 3.64 12.95 6.69
N PRO A 56 4.49 11.97 7.06
CA PRO A 56 4.60 10.76 6.25
C PRO A 56 3.19 10.20 6.08
N ASN A 57 2.68 10.14 4.84
CA ASN A 57 1.34 9.66 4.55
C ASN A 57 1.06 8.41 5.40
N ARG A 58 0.15 8.52 6.39
CA ARG A 58 -0.21 7.43 7.32
C ARG A 58 -0.42 6.12 6.55
N ASN A 59 -1.07 6.25 5.40
CA ASN A 59 -1.39 5.15 4.50
C ASN A 59 -0.18 4.51 3.84
N THR A 60 0.85 5.26 3.44
CA THR A 60 1.98 4.68 2.72
C THR A 60 2.93 3.92 3.65
N ARG A 61 3.07 4.37 4.91
CA ARG A 61 3.78 3.59 5.95
C ARG A 61 3.00 2.34 6.39
N LEU A 62 1.67 2.46 6.52
CA LEU A 62 0.83 1.29 6.79
C LEU A 62 0.94 0.29 5.64
N PHE A 63 0.87 0.76 4.40
CA PHE A 63 1.02 -0.05 3.20
C PHE A 63 2.42 -0.69 3.06
N GLU A 64 3.48 0.02 3.44
CA GLU A 64 4.83 -0.56 3.55
C GLU A 64 4.85 -1.73 4.53
N LYS A 65 4.14 -1.64 5.68
CA LYS A 65 4.05 -2.73 6.66
C LYS A 65 3.16 -3.87 6.20
N LEU A 66 2.07 -3.58 5.47
CA LEU A 66 1.18 -4.58 4.88
C LEU A 66 1.88 -5.43 3.82
N CYS A 67 2.66 -4.77 2.96
CA CYS A 67 3.07 -5.36 1.69
C CYS A 67 4.59 -5.56 1.56
N GLY A 68 5.41 -4.82 2.32
CA GLY A 68 6.85 -4.68 2.06
C GLY A 68 7.73 -4.54 3.31
N GLY A 69 7.40 -5.27 4.39
CA GLY A 69 8.19 -5.37 5.62
C GLY A 69 9.63 -5.88 5.41
N SER A 70 10.31 -6.33 6.48
CA SER A 70 11.73 -6.71 6.50
C SER A 70 12.13 -7.93 5.63
N GLY A 71 11.26 -8.39 4.72
CA GLY A 71 11.47 -9.56 3.86
C GLY A 71 11.24 -9.28 2.38
N GLU A 72 11.11 -10.34 1.59
CA GLU A 72 11.04 -10.25 0.12
C GLU A 72 9.67 -9.81 -0.43
N GLY A 73 8.69 -9.52 0.43
CA GLY A 73 7.33 -9.12 0.04
C GLY A 73 7.30 -7.87 -0.84
N GLY A 74 8.30 -6.99 -0.73
CA GLY A 74 8.44 -5.80 -1.59
C GLY A 74 8.44 -6.13 -3.09
N LYS A 75 8.98 -7.29 -3.49
CA LYS A 75 8.99 -7.73 -4.90
C LYS A 75 7.58 -7.90 -5.49
N LYS A 76 6.57 -8.14 -4.65
CA LYS A 76 5.16 -8.25 -5.03
C LYS A 76 4.43 -6.91 -5.07
N VAL A 77 5.12 -5.78 -4.89
CA VAL A 77 4.50 -4.45 -4.79
C VAL A 77 4.90 -3.58 -5.96
N VAL A 78 3.91 -3.02 -6.64
CA VAL A 78 4.11 -1.97 -7.65
C VAL A 78 3.34 -0.72 -7.24
N PHE A 79 4.07 0.35 -7.01
CA PHE A 79 3.51 1.69 -6.85
C PHE A 79 3.28 2.29 -8.24
N VAL A 80 2.04 2.65 -8.53
CA VAL A 80 1.63 3.18 -9.83
C VAL A 80 1.21 4.64 -9.67
N THR A 81 1.93 5.56 -10.31
CA THR A 81 1.53 6.98 -10.37
C THR A 81 0.49 7.17 -11.48
N THR A 82 -0.62 7.82 -11.16
CA THR A 82 -1.82 7.94 -12.01
C THR A 82 -2.22 9.40 -12.20
N MET A 83 -3.18 9.67 -13.11
CA MET A 83 -3.74 10.99 -13.40
C MET A 83 -2.74 12.01 -13.97
N TRP A 84 -1.72 11.53 -14.68
CA TRP A 84 -0.75 12.38 -15.39
C TRP A 84 -1.39 13.26 -16.45
N ASP A 85 -2.48 12.79 -17.06
CA ASP A 85 -3.32 13.53 -18.01
C ASP A 85 -4.10 14.70 -17.36
N LYS A 86 -4.17 14.76 -16.03
CA LYS A 86 -4.86 15.83 -15.28
C LYS A 86 -3.92 16.97 -14.86
N LEU A 87 -2.62 16.84 -15.08
CA LEU A 87 -1.65 17.87 -14.74
C LEU A 87 -1.72 19.04 -15.72
N ARG A 88 -1.86 20.25 -15.17
CA ARG A 88 -1.69 21.50 -15.94
C ARG A 88 -0.22 21.85 -16.15
N ASP A 89 0.61 21.50 -15.19
CA ASP A 89 2.05 21.74 -15.16
C ASP A 89 2.77 20.39 -15.00
N GLN A 90 3.56 20.03 -16.01
CA GLN A 90 4.30 18.77 -16.02
C GLN A 90 5.53 18.83 -15.10
N ASP A 91 6.14 20.00 -14.92
CA ASP A 91 7.31 20.16 -14.04
C ASP A 91 6.91 19.94 -12.58
N PHE A 92 5.73 20.44 -12.19
CA PHE A 92 5.12 20.12 -10.91
C PHE A 92 4.92 18.60 -10.73
N GLY A 93 4.42 17.91 -11.76
CA GLY A 93 4.25 16.45 -11.73
C GLY A 93 5.56 15.68 -11.55
N LEU A 94 6.60 16.08 -12.27
CA LEU A 94 7.94 15.50 -12.14
C LEU A 94 8.53 15.71 -10.73
N GLN A 95 8.35 16.90 -10.17
CA GLN A 95 8.77 17.19 -8.80
C GLN A 95 8.03 16.32 -7.79
N LYS A 96 6.71 16.13 -7.95
CA LYS A 96 5.92 15.25 -7.09
C LYS A 96 6.28 13.78 -7.23
N GLU A 97 6.59 13.32 -8.44
CA GLU A 97 7.04 11.95 -8.66
C GLU A 97 8.39 11.71 -7.97
N LYS A 98 9.31 12.68 -8.05
CA LYS A 98 10.58 12.61 -7.35
C LYS A 98 10.40 12.55 -5.83
N GLU A 99 9.58 13.44 -5.26
CA GLU A 99 9.27 13.41 -3.82
C GLU A 99 8.67 12.05 -3.39
N PHE A 100 7.79 11.48 -4.23
CA PHE A 100 7.20 10.17 -3.98
C PHE A 100 8.24 9.03 -4.08
N GLN A 101 9.12 9.06 -5.08
CA GLN A 101 10.19 8.07 -5.23
C GLN A 101 11.19 8.14 -4.07
N ASP A 102 11.58 9.35 -3.64
CA ASP A 102 12.48 9.56 -2.50
C ASP A 102 11.86 9.01 -1.21
N PHE A 103 10.56 9.24 -1.00
CA PHE A 103 9.81 8.66 0.11
C PHE A 103 9.78 7.12 0.04
N LEU A 104 9.60 6.55 -1.16
CA LEU A 104 9.55 5.11 -1.38
C LEU A 104 10.93 4.44 -1.44
N ALA A 105 12.03 5.20 -1.42
CA ALA A 105 13.38 4.66 -1.57
C ALA A 105 13.69 3.48 -0.64
N PRO A 106 13.27 3.46 0.65
CA PRO A 106 13.46 2.29 1.51
C PRO A 106 12.74 1.04 1.00
N THR A 107 11.53 1.20 0.47
CA THR A 107 10.68 0.11 -0.04
C THR A 107 11.18 -0.39 -1.40
N VAL A 108 11.61 0.53 -2.28
CA VAL A 108 12.20 0.21 -3.58
C VAL A 108 13.51 -0.57 -3.40
N ARG A 109 14.33 -0.22 -2.42
CA ARG A 109 15.54 -1.01 -2.06
C ARG A 109 15.23 -2.46 -1.66
N ARG A 110 13.99 -2.75 -1.24
CA ARG A 110 13.50 -4.10 -0.91
C ARG A 110 12.78 -4.79 -2.07
N GLY A 111 12.87 -4.24 -3.27
CA GLY A 111 12.39 -4.85 -4.51
C GLY A 111 11.04 -4.35 -5.02
N ALA A 112 10.41 -3.39 -4.34
CA ALA A 112 9.20 -2.76 -4.88
C ALA A 112 9.50 -1.93 -6.11
N GLN A 113 8.54 -1.89 -7.03
CA GLN A 113 8.67 -1.15 -8.28
C GLN A 113 7.84 0.12 -8.24
N VAL A 114 8.27 1.14 -8.99
CA VAL A 114 7.49 2.35 -9.26
C VAL A 114 7.25 2.43 -10.76
N ARG A 115 6.00 2.61 -11.18
CA ARG A 115 5.59 2.69 -12.58
C ARG A 115 4.68 3.89 -12.80
N ARG A 116 4.76 4.48 -13.98
CA ARG A 116 3.85 5.53 -14.43
C ARG A 116 2.71 4.91 -15.23
N TYR A 117 1.48 5.23 -14.86
CA TYR A 117 0.29 4.93 -15.66
C TYR A 117 0.00 6.07 -16.63
N ASP A 118 0.02 5.78 -17.93
CA ASP A 118 -0.14 6.77 -19.00
C ASP A 118 -1.60 6.96 -19.49
N ASN A 119 -2.57 6.41 -18.75
CA ASN A 119 -3.99 6.46 -19.07
C ASN A 119 -4.41 5.66 -20.33
N THR A 120 -3.56 4.73 -20.81
CA THR A 120 -3.89 3.80 -21.90
C THR A 120 -4.25 2.40 -21.37
N LYS A 121 -4.95 1.61 -22.18
CA LYS A 121 -5.28 0.22 -21.81
C LYS A 121 -4.05 -0.67 -21.87
N GLU A 122 -3.20 -0.43 -22.87
CA GLU A 122 -2.00 -1.19 -23.18
C GLU A 122 -0.99 -1.10 -22.03
N ASN A 123 -0.77 0.11 -21.49
CA ASN A 123 0.11 0.32 -20.34
C ASN A 123 -0.44 -0.32 -19.06
N ALA A 124 -1.76 -0.22 -18.81
CA ALA A 124 -2.39 -0.90 -17.66
C ALA A 124 -2.19 -2.42 -17.74
N GLN A 125 -2.44 -3.01 -18.92
CA GLN A 125 -2.23 -4.44 -19.15
C GLN A 125 -0.77 -4.84 -18.95
N GLN A 126 0.17 -4.05 -19.47
CA GLN A 126 1.59 -4.31 -19.30
C GLN A 126 2.00 -4.31 -17.82
N ILE A 127 1.57 -3.30 -17.04
CA ILE A 127 1.85 -3.25 -15.59
C ILE A 127 1.31 -4.48 -14.85
N ILE A 128 0.10 -4.93 -15.20
CA ILE A 128 -0.52 -6.12 -14.59
C ILE A 128 0.22 -7.41 -14.99
N LEU A 129 0.58 -7.56 -16.26
CA LEU A 129 1.29 -8.73 -16.78
C LEU A 129 2.70 -8.83 -16.19
N ASP A 130 3.46 -7.72 -16.17
CA ASP A 130 4.80 -7.66 -15.58
C ASP A 130 4.79 -8.09 -14.09
N LEU A 131 3.71 -7.75 -13.36
CA LEU A 131 3.53 -8.15 -11.97
C LEU A 131 3.12 -9.63 -11.85
N ALA A 132 2.24 -10.11 -12.72
CA ALA A 132 1.74 -11.49 -12.70
C ALA A 132 2.78 -12.52 -13.17
N GLU A 133 3.72 -12.13 -14.02
CA GLU A 133 4.80 -12.99 -14.53
C GLU A 133 5.95 -13.18 -13.54
N GLN A 134 5.97 -12.42 -12.44
CA GLN A 134 6.95 -12.62 -11.38
C GLN A 134 6.77 -14.00 -10.72
N PRO A 135 7.86 -14.72 -10.39
CA PRO A 135 7.77 -16.04 -9.79
C PRO A 135 7.01 -15.99 -8.46
N SER A 136 5.73 -16.37 -8.53
CA SER A 136 4.76 -16.10 -7.47
C SER A 136 4.73 -17.15 -6.36
N SER A 137 5.31 -18.33 -6.60
CA SER A 137 5.19 -19.51 -5.74
C SER A 137 6.09 -19.51 -4.51
N ALA A 138 7.15 -18.69 -4.48
CA ALA A 138 8.08 -18.63 -3.34
C ALA A 138 7.92 -17.38 -2.47
N LEU A 139 7.34 -16.32 -3.01
CA LEU A 139 7.24 -15.02 -2.36
C LEU A 139 5.87 -14.85 -1.71
N THR A 140 5.81 -14.39 -0.47
CA THR A 140 4.55 -14.06 0.20
C THR A 140 4.64 -12.68 0.83
N THR A 141 3.52 -11.97 0.85
CA THR A 141 3.49 -10.70 1.58
C THR A 141 3.54 -10.95 3.08
N PRO A 142 4.02 -9.99 3.91
CA PRO A 142 4.06 -10.18 5.36
C PRO A 142 2.70 -10.54 5.95
N LEU A 143 1.65 -9.80 5.56
CA LEU A 143 0.29 -10.04 6.06
C LEU A 143 -0.22 -11.44 5.68
N GLU A 144 0.03 -11.88 4.46
CA GLU A 144 -0.33 -13.22 3.99
C GLU A 144 0.43 -14.32 4.74
N ASP A 145 1.74 -14.16 4.94
CA ASP A 145 2.56 -15.11 5.67
C ASP A 145 2.08 -15.24 7.13
N GLU A 146 1.84 -14.12 7.81
CA GLU A 146 1.35 -14.08 9.18
C GLU A 146 -0.06 -14.71 9.31
N LEU A 147 -1.00 -14.31 8.46
CA LEU A 147 -2.40 -14.73 8.57
C LEU A 147 -2.66 -16.15 8.08
N VAL A 148 -2.01 -16.55 6.98
CA VAL A 148 -2.32 -17.79 6.29
C VAL A 148 -1.36 -18.91 6.68
N LYS A 149 -0.06 -18.66 6.53
CA LYS A 149 0.96 -19.70 6.77
C LYS A 149 1.19 -19.91 8.27
N GLN A 150 1.40 -18.82 9.00
CA GLN A 150 1.63 -18.85 10.44
C GLN A 150 0.33 -18.92 11.26
N LYS A 151 -0.84 -18.77 10.62
CA LYS A 151 -2.18 -18.79 11.24
C LYS A 151 -2.31 -17.84 12.44
N GLN A 152 -1.63 -16.70 12.39
CA GLN A 152 -1.70 -15.70 13.44
C GLN A 152 -3.07 -14.99 13.44
N LEU A 153 -3.47 -14.52 14.61
CA LEU A 153 -4.60 -13.59 14.75
C LEU A 153 -4.24 -12.26 14.09
N LEU A 154 -5.23 -11.62 13.43
CA LEU A 154 -5.01 -10.35 12.73
C LEU A 154 -4.40 -9.29 13.65
N GLU A 155 -4.86 -9.21 14.89
CA GLU A 155 -4.40 -8.27 15.91
C GLU A 155 -2.91 -8.40 16.25
N ARG A 156 -2.32 -9.57 15.97
CA ARG A 156 -0.90 -9.86 16.22
C ARG A 156 0.01 -9.57 15.03
N THR A 157 -0.56 -9.30 13.86
CA THR A 157 0.18 -8.98 12.63
C THR A 157 0.95 -7.67 12.75
N GLU A 158 2.05 -7.54 12.01
CA GLU A 158 2.80 -6.28 11.95
C GLU A 158 1.95 -5.14 11.40
N ALA A 159 1.02 -5.46 10.50
CA ALA A 159 0.05 -4.51 9.95
C ALA A 159 -0.88 -3.93 11.02
N ALA A 160 -1.50 -4.79 11.83
CA ALA A 160 -2.40 -4.36 12.90
C ALA A 160 -1.66 -3.57 13.99
N ARG A 161 -0.43 -3.99 14.34
CA ARG A 161 0.43 -3.25 15.27
C ARG A 161 0.78 -1.87 14.74
N ALA A 162 1.16 -1.76 13.47
CA ALA A 162 1.48 -0.48 12.85
C ALA A 162 0.28 0.47 12.88
N LEU A 163 -0.92 -0.04 12.57
CA LEU A 163 -2.16 0.71 12.64
C LEU A 163 -2.45 1.18 14.09
N TYR A 164 -2.29 0.29 15.08
CA TYR A 164 -2.45 0.64 16.48
C TYR A 164 -1.46 1.71 16.95
N THR A 165 -0.17 1.58 16.60
CA THR A 165 0.85 2.59 16.93
C THR A 165 0.49 3.94 16.32
N GLN A 166 -0.02 3.98 15.10
CA GLN A 166 -0.48 5.23 14.48
C GLN A 166 -1.64 5.87 15.25
N TYR A 167 -2.63 5.08 15.68
CA TYR A 167 -3.71 5.58 16.53
C TYR A 167 -3.19 6.18 17.84
N GLN A 168 -2.23 5.52 18.49
CA GLN A 168 -1.62 6.03 19.72
C GLN A 168 -0.87 7.35 19.49
N THR A 169 -0.11 7.47 18.40
CA THR A 169 0.58 8.72 18.05
C THR A 169 -0.42 9.86 17.80
N LEU A 170 -1.53 9.58 17.11
CA LEU A 170 -2.56 10.59 16.85
C LEU A 170 -3.23 11.05 18.15
N LEU A 171 -3.59 10.10 19.02
CA LEU A 171 -4.17 10.41 20.33
C LEU A 171 -3.23 11.22 21.22
N ALA A 172 -1.93 10.91 21.21
CA ALA A 172 -0.92 11.68 21.94
C ALA A 172 -0.84 13.11 21.40
N HIS A 173 -0.80 13.28 20.08
CA HIS A 173 -0.76 14.60 19.46
C HIS A 173 -2.00 15.44 19.81
N HIS A 174 -3.21 14.86 19.70
CA HIS A 174 -4.45 15.55 20.06
C HIS A 174 -4.47 15.98 21.53
N LYS A 175 -3.99 15.14 22.46
CA LYS A 175 -3.90 15.51 23.87
C LYS A 175 -2.98 16.70 24.11
N THR A 176 -1.83 16.75 23.43
CA THR A 176 -0.91 17.89 23.50
C THR A 176 -1.55 19.15 22.94
N THR A 177 -2.18 19.07 21.75
CA THR A 177 -2.83 20.23 21.13
C THR A 177 -3.98 20.79 21.98
N ILE A 178 -4.76 19.93 22.64
CA ILE A 178 -5.82 20.37 23.56
C ILE A 178 -5.22 21.08 24.78
N ALA A 179 -4.15 20.53 25.36
CA ALA A 179 -3.47 21.13 26.50
C ALA A 179 -2.80 22.48 26.18
N ASP A 180 -2.40 22.71 24.93
CA ASP A 180 -1.79 23.99 24.49
C ASP A 180 -2.83 25.11 24.27
N ILE A 181 -4.13 24.78 24.28
CA ILE A 181 -5.24 25.74 24.10
C ILE A 181 -5.88 26.13 25.46
N GLU A 182 -5.60 25.37 26.53
CA GLU A 182 -6.02 25.66 27.91
C GLU A 182 -4.99 26.53 28.66
#